data_AF-A0A1G3RBT4-F1
#
_entry.id   AF-A0A1G3RBT4-F1
#
_cell.length_a   1.000
_cell.length_b   1.000
_cell.length_c   1.000
_cell.angle_alpha   90.00
_cell.angle_beta   90.00
_cell.angle_gamma   90.00
#
_symmetry.space_group_name_H-M   'P 1'
#
loop_
_entity.id
_entity.type
_entity.pdbx_description
1 polymer ?
#
loop_
_entity_poly.entity_id
_entity_poly.type
_entity_poly.pdbx_seq_one_letter_code
_entity_poly.pdbx_strand_id
1 'polypeptide(L)'
;MADFTFNGKILKNRTGQKMGEIDRTFIRAWNSSKLGEIDRKSIRNAQSKKVAEFDGKVVKDDLGNKLAAIQDIQKLIEGPTGMPLVAMWYFFVRK
;
A
#
# COMPACT_ATOMS: atom_id res chain seq x y z
N MET A 1 7.52 -12.49 11.92
CA MET A 1 8.49 -11.46 11.51
C MET A 1 7.93 -10.85 10.25
N ALA A 2 7.67 -9.55 10.23
CA ALA A 2 7.23 -8.89 9.01
C ALA A 2 8.41 -8.81 8.04
N ASP A 3 8.17 -9.11 6.76
CA ASP A 3 9.18 -8.95 5.70
C ASP A 3 9.36 -7.48 5.31
N PHE A 4 8.46 -6.60 5.77
CA PHE A 4 8.51 -5.18 5.47
C PHE A 4 8.25 -4.34 6.72
N THR A 5 8.86 -3.16 6.76
CA THR A 5 8.67 -2.16 7.81
C THR A 5 8.19 -0.87 7.19
N PHE A 6 7.03 -0.38 7.61
CA PHE A 6 6.44 0.87 7.17
C PHE A 6 6.46 1.89 8.30
N ASN A 7 7.11 3.03 8.06
CA ASN A 7 7.28 4.08 9.08
C ASN A 7 6.30 5.25 8.91
N GLY A 8 5.11 5.02 8.34
CA GLY A 8 4.10 6.06 8.07
C GLY A 8 4.33 6.89 6.81
N LYS A 9 5.58 7.02 6.35
CA LYS A 9 5.94 7.64 5.06
C LYS A 9 6.69 6.71 4.13
N ILE A 10 7.60 5.89 4.64
CA ILE A 10 8.52 5.10 3.82
C ILE A 10 8.32 3.62 4.14
N LEU A 11 8.20 2.80 3.10
CA LEU A 11 8.22 1.35 3.19
C LEU A 11 9.64 0.84 2.92
N LYS A 12 10.15 0.03 3.84
CA LYS A 12 11.42 -0.68 3.71
C LYS A 12 11.18 -2.19 3.76
N ASN A 13 12.03 -2.96 3.11
CA ASN A 13 12.09 -4.42 3.27
C ASN A 13 12.90 -4.76 4.54
N ARG A 14 12.80 -5.99 5.03
CA ARG A 14 13.62 -6.63 6.07
C ARG A 14 15.13 -6.43 5.87
N THR A 15 15.59 -6.28 4.63
CA THR A 15 17.00 -5.96 4.30
C THR A 15 17.38 -4.49 4.48
N GLY A 16 16.44 -3.64 4.88
CA GLY A 16 16.63 -2.18 5.01
C GLY A 16 16.50 -1.40 3.69
N GLN A 17 16.28 -2.09 2.56
CA GLN A 17 16.08 -1.44 1.26
C GLN A 17 14.76 -0.67 1.21
N LYS A 18 14.83 0.60 0.80
CA LYS A 18 13.66 1.43 0.51
C LYS A 18 12.92 0.84 -0.69
N MET A 19 11.69 0.40 -0.49
CA MET A 19 10.81 -0.10 -1.54
C MET A 19 10.05 1.06 -2.19
N GLY A 20 9.46 1.91 -1.35
CA GLY A 20 8.69 3.06 -1.79
C GLY A 20 8.42 4.05 -0.67
N GLU A 21 7.79 5.15 -1.03
CA GLU A 21 7.34 6.17 -0.09
C GLU A 21 5.97 6.75 -0.49
N ILE A 22 5.31 7.36 0.49
CA ILE A 22 4.03 8.03 0.34
C ILE A 22 4.25 9.52 0.62
N ASP A 23 3.98 10.32 -0.40
CA ASP A 23 4.03 11.77 -0.35
C ASP A 23 2.61 12.33 -0.32
N ARG A 24 2.13 12.63 0.89
CA ARG A 24 0.76 13.08 1.24
C ARG A 24 -0.34 12.10 0.81
N THR A 25 -0.56 11.98 -0.49
CA THR A 25 -1.54 11.11 -1.13
C THR A 25 -0.94 10.31 -2.29
N PHE A 26 0.26 10.66 -2.77
CA PHE A 26 0.89 9.97 -3.89
C PHE A 26 1.82 8.86 -3.41
N ILE A 27 1.78 7.70 -4.07
CA ILE A 27 2.66 6.57 -3.79
C ILE A 27 3.75 6.57 -4.85
N ARG A 28 4.99 6.64 -4.39
CA ARG A 28 6.18 6.63 -5.24
C ARG A 28 7.04 5.40 -4.93
N ALA A 29 7.57 4.80 -5.97
CA ALA A 29 8.59 3.77 -5.84
C ALA A 29 9.95 4.36 -5.48
N TRP A 30 10.88 3.50 -5.07
CA TRP A 30 12.28 3.84 -4.78
C TRP A 30 12.98 4.58 -5.93
N ASN A 31 12.55 4.35 -7.17
CA ASN A 31 13.06 5.00 -8.39
C ASN A 31 12.33 6.31 -8.73
N SER A 32 11.62 6.92 -7.77
CA SER A 32 10.78 8.11 -7.96
C SER A 32 9.62 7.94 -8.95
N SER A 33 9.31 6.72 -9.41
CA SER A 33 8.16 6.49 -10.29
C SER A 33 6.87 6.58 -9.51
N LYS A 34 5.90 7.34 -10.01
CA LYS A 34 4.53 7.36 -9.50
C LYS A 34 3.91 5.99 -9.76
N LEU A 35 3.68 5.22 -8.70
CA LEU A 35 2.96 3.95 -8.78
C LEU A 35 1.45 4.20 -8.80
N GLY A 36 1.02 5.17 -8.00
CA GLY A 36 -0.38 5.49 -7.84
C GLY A 36 -0.62 6.63 -6.86
N GLU A 37 -1.87 6.79 -6.49
CA GLU A 37 -2.34 7.78 -5.54
C GLU A 37 -3.48 7.21 -4.70
N ILE A 38 -3.57 7.72 -3.49
CA ILE A 38 -4.58 7.40 -2.50
C ILE A 38 -5.60 8.52 -2.55
N ASP A 39 -6.82 8.18 -2.97
CA ASP A 39 -7.95 9.06 -3.04
C ASP A 39 -8.95 8.71 -1.94
N ARG A 40 -8.81 9.37 -0.77
CA ARG A 40 -9.59 9.17 0.46
C ARG A 40 -9.63 7.72 0.96
N LYS A 41 -10.50 6.89 0.36
CA LYS A 41 -10.77 5.48 0.69
C LYS A 41 -10.48 4.52 -0.48
N SER A 42 -9.98 5.06 -1.58
CA SER A 42 -9.67 4.32 -2.80
C SER A 42 -8.20 4.51 -3.17
N ILE A 43 -7.62 3.52 -3.84
CA ILE A 43 -6.27 3.54 -4.39
C ILE A 43 -6.42 3.54 -5.89
N ARG A 44 -5.78 4.51 -6.52
CA ARG A 44 -5.72 4.68 -7.97
C ARG A 44 -4.29 4.38 -8.45
N ASN A 45 -4.18 3.82 -9.64
CA ASN A 45 -2.89 3.64 -10.30
C ASN A 45 -2.38 4.95 -10.93
N ALA A 46 -1.19 4.90 -11.55
CA ALA A 46 -0.62 6.03 -12.28
C ALA A 46 -1.52 6.59 -13.40
N GLN A 47 -2.47 5.79 -13.92
CA GLN A 47 -3.44 6.17 -14.95
C GLN A 47 -4.75 6.74 -14.36
N SER A 48 -4.77 7.06 -13.06
CA SER A 48 -5.97 7.52 -12.34
C SER A 48 -7.14 6.52 -12.30
N LYS A 49 -6.90 5.25 -12.65
CA LYS A 49 -7.91 4.18 -12.57
C LYS A 49 -7.94 3.63 -11.15
N LYS A 50 -9.14 3.46 -10.58
CA LYS A 50 -9.32 2.77 -9.30
C LYS A 50 -8.83 1.33 -9.45
N VAL A 51 -7.94 0.92 -8.56
CA VAL A 51 -7.39 -0.45 -8.53
C VAL A 51 -7.72 -1.17 -7.23
N ALA A 52 -7.89 -0.43 -6.15
CA ALA A 52 -8.31 -1.00 -4.88
C ALA A 52 -9.13 0.01 -4.07
N GLU A 53 -9.87 -0.51 -3.11
CA GLU A 53 -10.65 0.25 -2.15
C GLU A 53 -10.43 -0.32 -0.76
N PHE A 54 -10.28 0.54 0.24
CA PHE A 54 -10.10 0.12 1.62
C PHE A 54 -11.31 0.53 2.47
N ASP A 55 -11.96 -0.47 3.03
CA ASP A 55 -13.19 -0.33 3.83
C ASP A 55 -12.87 -0.09 5.33
N GLY A 56 -11.60 0.06 5.70
CA GLY A 56 -11.17 0.15 7.11
C GLY A 56 -10.86 -1.20 7.75
N LYS A 57 -11.44 -2.29 7.23
CA LYS A 57 -11.18 -3.67 7.69
C LYS A 57 -10.53 -4.55 6.62
N VAL A 58 -10.99 -4.40 5.38
CA VAL A 58 -10.55 -5.21 4.25
C VAL A 58 -10.27 -4.34 3.03
N VAL A 59 -9.41 -4.85 2.18
CA VAL A 59 -9.07 -4.28 0.88
C VAL A 59 -9.90 -5.02 -0.17
N LYS A 60 -10.60 -4.28 -1.01
CA LYS A 60 -11.37 -4.78 -2.14
C LYS A 60 -10.74 -4.29 -3.44
N ASP A 61 -10.89 -5.05 -4.50
CA ASP A 61 -10.49 -4.66 -5.85
C ASP A 61 -11.53 -3.69 -6.47
N ASP A 62 -11.24 -3.16 -7.65
CA ASP A 62 -12.20 -2.38 -8.46
C ASP A 62 -13.51 -3.15 -8.69
N LEU A 63 -13.40 -4.46 -8.89
CA LEU A 63 -14.50 -5.39 -9.07
C LEU A 63 -15.26 -5.75 -7.77
N GLY A 64 -14.88 -5.18 -6.62
CA GLY A 64 -15.49 -5.48 -5.32
C GLY A 64 -15.02 -6.80 -4.69
N ASN A 65 -14.12 -7.53 -5.34
CA ASN A 65 -13.54 -8.77 -4.82
C ASN A 65 -12.62 -8.49 -3.63
N LYS A 66 -12.77 -9.25 -2.55
CA LYS A 66 -11.89 -9.15 -1.37
C LYS A 66 -10.47 -9.58 -1.76
N LEU A 67 -9.51 -8.69 -1.55
CA LEU A 67 -8.09 -8.91 -1.81
C LEU A 67 -7.37 -9.45 -0.58
N ALA A 68 -7.42 -8.69 0.50
CA ALA A 68 -6.77 -9.04 1.75
C ALA A 68 -7.44 -8.32 2.92
N ALA A 69 -7.29 -8.89 4.12
CA ALA A 69 -7.65 -8.20 5.35
C ALA A 69 -6.47 -7.36 5.85
N ILE A 70 -6.77 -6.26 6.52
CA ILE A 70 -5.73 -5.40 7.11
C ILE A 70 -4.83 -6.17 8.09
N GLN A 71 -5.40 -7.16 8.78
CA GLN A 71 -4.68 -8.01 9.73
C GLN A 71 -3.61 -8.86 9.04
N ASP A 72 -3.88 -9.38 7.84
CA ASP A 72 -2.90 -10.15 7.07
C ASP A 72 -1.79 -9.24 6.55
N ILE A 73 -2.14 -8.02 6.15
CA ILE A 73 -1.17 -7.02 5.70
C ILE A 73 -0.26 -6.60 6.86
N GLN A 74 -0.79 -6.43 8.08
CA GLN A 74 0.01 -6.12 9.26
C GLN A 74 0.97 -7.24 9.67
N LYS A 75 0.63 -8.51 9.39
CA LYS A 75 1.56 -9.62 9.59
C LYS A 75 2.75 -9.57 8.63
N LEU A 76 2.53 -9.03 7.43
CA LEU A 76 3.54 -8.88 6.37
C LEU A 76 4.35 -7.59 6.50
N ILE A 77 3.69 -6.50 6.91
CA ILE A 77 4.24 -5.15 7.01
C ILE A 77 4.05 -4.63 8.43
N GLU A 78 5.14 -4.50 9.18
CA GLU A 78 5.13 -3.85 10.49
C GLU A 78 5.05 -2.34 10.31
N GLY A 79 3.94 -1.73 10.74
CA GLY A 79 3.77 -0.28 10.63
C GLY A 79 2.37 0.21 11.01
N PRO A 80 2.13 1.52 10.95
CA PRO A 80 0.84 2.12 11.26
C PRO A 80 -0.23 1.66 10.29
N THR A 81 -1.32 1.17 10.87
CA THR A 81 -2.48 0.65 10.14
C THR A 81 -3.20 1.76 9.39
N GLY A 82 -3.46 1.54 8.10
CA GLY A 82 -4.34 2.43 7.35
C GLY A 82 -4.19 2.33 5.84
N MET A 83 -4.86 3.26 5.18
CA MET A 83 -4.80 3.51 3.73
C MET A 83 -3.38 3.43 3.14
N PRO A 84 -2.36 4.10 3.73
CA PRO A 84 -1.00 4.06 3.19
C PRO A 84 -0.35 2.66 3.22
N LEU A 85 -0.55 1.90 4.30
CA LEU A 85 -0.02 0.54 4.45
C LEU A 85 -0.64 -0.41 3.41
N VAL A 86 -1.96 -0.31 3.22
CA VAL A 86 -2.69 -1.09 2.22
C VAL A 86 -2.18 -0.81 0.82
N ALA A 87 -1.97 0.46 0.49
CA ALA A 87 -1.52 0.83 -0.83
C ALA A 87 -0.09 0.37 -1.10
N MET A 88 0.79 0.47 -0.09
CA MET A 88 2.13 -0.11 -0.14
C MET A 88 2.09 -1.62 -0.38
N TRP A 89 1.28 -2.35 0.38
CA TRP A 89 1.10 -3.78 0.18
C TRP A 89 0.58 -4.12 -1.23
N TYR A 90 -0.40 -3.38 -1.72
CA TYR A 90 -0.99 -3.60 -3.04
C TYR A 90 0.05 -3.45 -4.16
N PHE A 91 0.89 -2.42 -4.11
CA PHE A 91 1.87 -2.17 -5.18
C PHE A 91 3.15 -3.00 -5.07
N PHE A 92 3.59 -3.33 -3.85
CA PHE A 92 4.89 -3.99 -3.63
C PHE A 92 4.79 -5.48 -3.35
N VAL A 93 3.70 -5.94 -2.73
CA VAL A 93 3.55 -7.33 -2.27
C VAL A 93 2.65 -8.14 -3.17
N ARG A 94 1.54 -7.57 -3.68
CA ARG A 94 0.55 -8.28 -4.51
C ARG A 94 1.02 -8.55 -5.97
N LYS A 95 2.33 -8.54 -6.23
CA LYS A 95 2.86 -8.72 -7.59
C LYS A 95 2.72 -10.16 -8.06
#